data_AF-A0A941WCN9-F1
#
_entry.id   AF-A0A941WCN9-F1
#
_cell.length_a   1.000
_cell.length_b   1.000
_cell.length_c   1.000
_cell.angle_alpha   90.00
_cell.angle_beta   90.00
_cell.angle_gamma   90.00
#
_symmetry.space_group_name_H-M   'P 1'
#
loop_
_entity.id
_entity.type
_entity.pdbx_description
1 polymer ?
#
loop_
_entity_poly.entity_id
_entity_poly.type
_entity_poly.pdbx_seq_one_letter_code
_entity_poly.pdbx_strand_id
1 'polypeptide(L)'
;MKKITIMAFLLAFVLAFGACEEPQNNAPVLRNPEGTISYLFPSYEGFYYEAPSVLTEENRLVVSYTTNATEGAEDSVIAVRTAAKSGSAWDFSAEPSVAVAPSADGWDKYNVGNGDIVAGSFTYRGTDYAYLMAYEASPAAAEKRFSVGLALSSDLKNW
;
A
#
# COMPACT_ATOMS: atom_id res chain seq x y z
N MET A 1 -35.72 -20.94 -61.02
CA MET A 1 -35.42 -21.04 -59.57
C MET A 1 -33.90 -21.21 -59.48
N LYS A 2 -33.09 -20.36 -58.86
CA LYS A 2 -33.16 -19.74 -57.54
C LYS A 2 -32.37 -18.42 -57.58
N LYS A 3 -33.07 -17.30 -57.36
CA LYS A 3 -32.49 -16.13 -56.69
C LYS A 3 -32.42 -16.48 -55.20
N ILE A 4 -31.60 -15.77 -54.42
CA ILE A 4 -31.36 -15.93 -52.95
C ILE A 4 -30.16 -16.84 -52.63
N THR A 5 -28.92 -16.36 -52.81
CA THR A 5 -27.78 -16.75 -51.94
C THR A 5 -26.62 -15.74 -51.99
N ILE A 6 -26.87 -14.43 -52.00
CA ILE A 6 -25.80 -13.42 -51.86
C ILE A 6 -26.30 -12.28 -50.98
N MET A 7 -26.76 -12.60 -49.75
CA MET A 7 -27.05 -11.57 -48.74
C MET A 7 -26.98 -12.09 -47.30
N ALA A 8 -26.26 -13.19 -47.06
CA ALA A 8 -26.07 -13.74 -45.72
C ALA A 8 -24.60 -13.75 -45.25
N PHE A 9 -23.64 -13.54 -46.16
CA PHE A 9 -22.22 -13.59 -45.81
C PHE A 9 -21.59 -12.22 -45.52
N LEU A 10 -22.24 -11.12 -45.89
CA LEU A 10 -21.72 -9.78 -45.60
C LEU A 10 -22.08 -9.26 -44.20
N LEU A 11 -23.12 -9.83 -43.57
CA LEU A 11 -23.56 -9.42 -42.23
C LEU A 11 -22.80 -10.13 -41.10
N ALA A 12 -22.17 -11.28 -41.40
CA ALA A 12 -21.39 -12.04 -40.41
C ALA A 12 -19.94 -11.55 -40.26
N PHE A 13 -19.41 -10.79 -41.23
CA PHE A 13 -18.01 -10.30 -41.18
C PHE A 13 -17.87 -8.93 -40.51
N VAL A 14 -18.95 -8.15 -40.42
CA VAL A 14 -18.94 -6.83 -39.76
C VAL A 14 -19.14 -6.93 -38.24
N LEU A 15 -19.65 -8.06 -37.73
CA LEU A 15 -19.85 -8.29 -36.29
C LEU A 15 -18.60 -8.83 -35.56
N ALA A 16 -17.52 -9.16 -36.27
CA ALA A 16 -16.33 -9.79 -35.67
C ALA A 16 -15.19 -8.81 -35.30
N PHE A 17 -15.35 -7.51 -35.54
CA PHE A 17 -14.31 -6.49 -35.26
C PHE A 17 -14.79 -5.34 -34.36
N GLY A 18 -15.95 -5.49 -33.71
CA GLY A 18 -16.60 -4.42 -32.94
C GLY A 18 -16.44 -4.48 -31.42
N ALA A 19 -15.52 -5.28 -30.88
CA ALA A 19 -15.30 -5.34 -29.43
C ALA A 19 -13.81 -5.56 -29.12
N CYS A 20 -12.94 -4.66 -29.59
CA CYS A 20 -11.87 -4.26 -28.71
C CYS A 20 -12.53 -3.41 -27.63
N GLU A 21 -12.85 -3.99 -26.48
CA GLU A 21 -13.07 -3.19 -25.28
C GLU A 21 -11.83 -2.30 -25.15
N GLU A 22 -12.04 -0.97 -25.18
CA GLU A 22 -11.01 -0.06 -24.69
C GLU A 22 -10.63 -0.56 -23.30
N PRO A 23 -9.33 -0.66 -22.96
CA PRO A 23 -8.94 -0.93 -21.59
C PRO A 23 -9.65 0.11 -20.73
N GLN A 24 -10.57 -0.33 -19.88
CA GLN A 24 -11.26 0.59 -18.98
C GLN A 24 -10.16 1.29 -18.19
N ASN A 25 -10.06 2.60 -18.39
CA ASN A 25 -9.24 3.45 -17.56
C ASN A 25 -9.91 3.49 -16.18
N ASN A 26 -9.67 2.44 -15.39
CA ASN A 26 -10.10 2.33 -14.01
C ASN A 26 -9.19 3.22 -13.18
N ALA A 27 -9.28 4.54 -13.39
CA ALA A 27 -8.67 5.47 -12.47
C ALA A 27 -9.26 5.18 -11.08
N PRO A 28 -8.44 4.98 -10.05
CA PRO A 28 -8.94 4.56 -8.74
C PRO A 28 -9.99 5.54 -8.22
N VAL A 29 -11.16 5.01 -7.88
CA VAL A 29 -12.27 5.83 -7.36
C VAL A 29 -12.00 6.19 -5.91
N LEU A 30 -11.96 7.49 -5.63
CA LEU A 30 -11.90 8.03 -4.27
C LEU A 30 -13.24 7.79 -3.55
N ARG A 31 -13.24 7.07 -2.42
CA ARG A 31 -14.40 7.09 -1.50
C ARG A 31 -14.22 8.17 -0.44
N ASN A 32 -15.26 8.96 -0.29
CA ASN A 32 -15.39 9.90 0.81
C ASN A 32 -16.03 9.18 2.01
N PRO A 33 -15.58 9.47 3.24
CA PRO A 33 -16.24 8.95 4.43
C PRO A 33 -17.68 9.49 4.51
N GLU A 34 -18.63 8.61 4.82
CA GLU A 34 -19.99 9.02 5.18
C GLU A 34 -20.01 9.39 6.67
N GLY A 35 -20.40 10.62 7.01
CA GLY A 35 -20.54 11.08 8.40
C GLY A 35 -19.47 12.07 8.87
N THR A 36 -19.24 12.14 10.18
CA THR A 36 -18.36 13.12 10.84
C THR A 36 -16.93 12.63 11.10
N ILE A 37 -16.65 11.36 10.80
CA ILE A 37 -15.35 10.73 11.00
C ILE A 37 -14.63 10.68 9.66
N SER A 38 -13.50 11.36 9.54
CA SER A 38 -12.69 11.35 8.32
C SER A 38 -11.80 10.12 8.24
N TYR A 39 -11.55 9.63 7.02
CA TYR A 39 -10.44 8.72 6.79
C TYR A 39 -9.12 9.48 6.83
N LEU A 40 -8.08 8.83 7.36
CA LEU A 40 -6.72 9.32 7.19
C LEU A 40 -6.25 9.15 5.74
N PHE A 41 -6.69 8.06 5.10
CA PHE A 41 -6.41 7.73 3.72
C PHE A 41 -7.68 7.90 2.91
N PRO A 42 -7.79 8.86 1.99
CA PRO A 42 -8.88 8.85 1.03
C PRO A 42 -8.76 7.54 0.26
N SER A 43 -9.78 6.68 0.33
CA SER A 43 -9.65 5.30 -0.15
C SER A 43 -9.66 5.31 -1.67
N TYR A 44 -8.50 5.09 -2.27
CA TYR A 44 -8.36 4.72 -3.67
C TYR A 44 -8.77 3.25 -3.80
N GLU A 45 -9.60 2.93 -4.79
CA GLU A 45 -9.84 1.53 -5.14
C GLU A 45 -8.51 0.81 -5.37
N GLY A 46 -8.42 -0.45 -4.93
CA GLY A 46 -7.23 -1.27 -5.14
C GLY A 46 -6.12 -1.17 -4.09
N PHE A 47 -6.18 -0.26 -3.11
CA PHE A 47 -5.27 -0.27 -1.95
C PHE A 47 -5.97 -0.65 -0.64
N TYR A 48 -5.36 -1.50 0.17
CA TYR A 48 -5.81 -1.80 1.53
C TYR A 48 -4.96 -1.08 2.59
N TYR A 49 -5.52 -0.91 3.78
CA TYR A 49 -4.84 -0.24 4.90
C TYR A 49 -5.20 -0.99 6.20
N GLU A 50 -4.21 -1.59 6.86
CA GLU A 50 -4.43 -2.36 8.08
C GLU A 50 -3.33 -2.13 9.13
N ALA A 51 -3.61 -2.60 10.35
CA ALA A 51 -2.72 -2.54 11.51
C ALA A 51 -1.98 -1.20 11.70
N PRO A 52 -2.70 -0.06 11.77
CA PRO A 52 -2.04 1.22 11.96
C PRO A 52 -1.43 1.33 13.37
N SER A 53 -0.25 1.94 13.45
CA SER A 53 0.31 2.45 14.70
C SER A 53 0.63 3.94 14.58
N VAL A 54 0.67 4.63 15.72
CA VAL A 54 0.89 6.09 15.80
C VAL A 54 2.00 6.41 16.79
N LEU A 55 3.02 7.09 16.30
CA LEU A 55 4.01 7.78 17.12
C LEU A 55 3.74 9.29 17.05
N THR A 56 3.54 9.91 18.21
CA THR A 56 3.38 11.37 18.31
C THR A 56 4.63 11.99 18.93
N GLU A 57 5.16 13.00 18.25
CA GLU A 57 6.21 13.89 18.73
C GLU A 57 5.66 15.33 18.76
N GLU A 58 6.38 16.26 19.38
CA GLU A 58 5.87 17.62 19.69
C GLU A 58 5.17 18.32 18.50
N ASN A 59 5.78 18.24 17.31
CA ASN A 59 5.32 18.91 16.09
C ASN A 59 5.08 17.96 14.91
N ARG A 60 5.13 16.64 15.15
CA ARG A 60 5.02 15.62 14.11
C ARG A 60 4.19 14.43 14.59
N LEU A 61 3.32 13.94 13.73
CA LEU A 61 2.62 12.67 13.93
C LEU A 61 3.06 11.71 12.84
N VAL A 62 3.48 10.51 13.24
CA VAL A 62 3.95 9.46 12.35
C VAL A 62 2.95 8.32 12.43
N VAL A 63 2.48 7.85 11.28
CA VAL A 63 1.58 6.70 11.17
C VAL A 63 2.26 5.63 10.35
N SER A 64 2.49 4.46 10.94
CA SER A 64 2.84 3.24 10.20
C SER A 64 1.57 2.44 9.95
N TYR A 65 1.52 1.72 8.84
CA TYR A 65 0.40 0.85 8.47
C TYR A 65 0.85 -0.17 7.41
N THR A 66 0.17 -1.30 7.34
CA THR A 66 0.37 -2.29 6.27
C THR A 66 -0.53 -1.94 5.07
N THR A 67 0.01 -2.08 3.86
CA THR A 67 -0.69 -1.86 2.59
C THR A 67 -0.05 -2.69 1.48
N ASN A 68 -0.70 -2.81 0.34
CA ASN A 68 -0.08 -3.29 -0.90
C ASN A 68 0.78 -2.19 -1.55
N ALA A 69 1.92 -2.57 -2.11
CA ALA A 69 2.77 -1.65 -2.87
C ALA A 69 2.21 -1.39 -4.26
N THR A 70 1.49 -2.36 -4.82
CA THR A 70 0.93 -2.31 -6.18
C THR A 70 -0.59 -2.36 -6.12
N GLU A 71 -1.27 -1.41 -6.77
CA GLU A 71 -2.73 -1.35 -6.84
C GLU A 71 -3.33 -2.70 -7.31
N GLY A 72 -4.29 -3.22 -6.54
CA GLY A 72 -4.98 -4.48 -6.81
C GLY A 72 -4.16 -5.75 -6.57
N ALA A 73 -2.90 -5.64 -6.12
CA ALA A 73 -2.08 -6.78 -5.77
C ALA A 73 -2.30 -7.22 -4.30
N GLU A 74 -2.04 -8.50 -4.05
CA GLU A 74 -2.02 -9.10 -2.69
C GLU A 74 -0.62 -9.04 -2.06
N ASP A 75 0.25 -8.14 -2.52
CA ASP A 75 1.53 -7.89 -1.86
C ASP A 75 1.34 -7.11 -0.55
N SER A 76 2.37 -7.09 0.28
CA SER A 76 2.31 -6.45 1.59
C SER A 76 3.60 -5.72 1.87
N VAL A 77 3.49 -4.43 2.20
CA VAL A 77 4.56 -3.55 2.65
C VAL A 77 4.09 -2.78 3.87
N ILE A 78 5.05 -2.34 4.69
CA ILE A 78 4.79 -1.38 5.76
C ILE A 78 5.10 0.00 5.22
N ALA A 79 4.09 0.86 5.15
CA ALA A 79 4.23 2.24 4.78
C ALA A 79 4.30 3.14 6.02
N VAL A 80 4.95 4.30 5.86
CA VAL A 80 5.02 5.35 6.88
C VAL A 80 4.56 6.65 6.26
N ARG A 81 3.65 7.35 6.96
CA ARG A 81 3.24 8.71 6.63
C ARG A 81 3.50 9.64 7.81
N THR A 82 3.95 10.85 7.51
CA THR A 82 4.17 11.88 8.53
C THR A 82 3.24 13.05 8.32
N ALA A 83 2.72 13.62 9.40
CA ALA A 83 2.02 14.88 9.40
C ALA A 83 2.73 15.93 10.24
N ALA A 84 2.72 17.16 9.74
CA ALA A 84 3.14 18.33 10.51
C ALA A 84 1.98 18.88 11.33
N LYS A 85 2.26 19.36 12.54
CA LYS A 85 1.24 20.03 13.35
C LYS A 85 0.84 21.37 12.72
N SER A 86 -0.45 21.58 12.52
CA SER A 86 -1.03 22.81 11.96
C SER A 86 -2.16 23.30 12.87
N GLY A 87 -1.81 24.15 13.84
CA GLY A 87 -2.74 24.57 14.90
C GLY A 87 -3.19 23.39 15.76
N SER A 88 -4.49 23.12 15.78
CA SER A 88 -5.09 21.95 16.45
C SER A 88 -5.23 20.73 15.52
N ALA A 89 -4.80 20.82 14.27
CA ALA A 89 -4.92 19.78 13.25
C ALA A 89 -3.55 19.22 12.84
N TRP A 90 -3.57 18.18 12.03
CA TRP A 90 -2.40 17.52 11.46
C TRP A 90 -2.48 17.62 9.93
N ASP A 91 -1.41 18.11 9.31
CA ASP A 91 -1.29 18.20 7.86
C ASP A 91 -0.55 16.99 7.29
N PHE A 92 -1.27 16.13 6.57
CA PHE A 92 -0.76 14.93 5.89
C PHE A 92 -0.40 15.17 4.42
N SER A 93 -0.07 16.40 4.02
CA SER A 93 0.30 16.75 2.64
C SER A 93 1.51 16.00 2.08
N ALA A 94 2.35 15.41 2.93
CA ALA A 94 3.45 14.56 2.49
C ALA A 94 2.96 13.20 1.98
N GLU A 95 3.54 12.77 0.87
CA GLU A 95 3.38 11.41 0.33
C GLU A 95 3.94 10.37 1.31
N PRO A 96 3.30 9.20 1.44
CA PRO A 96 3.83 8.10 2.24
C PRO A 96 5.11 7.53 1.61
N SER A 97 5.98 6.96 2.45
CA SER A 97 7.13 6.16 2.03
C SER A 97 6.94 4.69 2.39
N VAL A 98 7.41 3.79 1.54
CA VAL A 98 7.56 2.37 1.92
C VAL A 98 8.72 2.26 2.90
N ALA A 99 8.44 1.82 4.13
CA ALA A 99 9.44 1.64 5.17
C ALA A 99 10.05 0.24 5.10
N VAL A 100 9.22 -0.81 5.07
CA VAL A 100 9.69 -2.19 4.96
C VAL A 100 8.93 -2.88 3.84
N ALA A 101 9.68 -3.48 2.92
CA ALA A 101 9.16 -4.34 1.87
C ALA A 101 9.69 -5.77 2.08
N PRO A 102 9.02 -6.80 1.53
CA PRO A 102 9.54 -8.15 1.57
C PRO A 102 10.93 -8.20 0.93
N SER A 103 11.87 -8.86 1.62
CA SER A 103 13.22 -9.05 1.10
C SER A 103 13.19 -9.94 -0.15
N ALA A 104 14.16 -9.78 -1.05
CA ALA A 104 14.28 -10.66 -2.22
C ALA A 104 14.53 -12.14 -1.85
N ASP A 105 15.18 -12.36 -0.71
CA ASP A 105 15.35 -13.68 -0.09
C ASP A 105 15.45 -13.52 1.43
N GLY A 106 15.33 -14.63 2.17
CA GLY A 106 15.38 -14.65 3.62
C GLY A 106 14.03 -14.98 4.28
N TRP A 107 13.98 -14.73 5.58
CA TRP A 107 12.86 -15.14 6.44
C TRP A 107 11.64 -14.21 6.33
N ASP A 108 11.81 -13.02 5.76
CA ASP A 108 10.83 -11.95 5.62
C ASP A 108 10.43 -11.72 4.15
N LYS A 109 10.66 -12.70 3.28
CA LYS A 109 10.54 -12.55 1.82
C LYS A 109 9.13 -12.59 1.25
N TYR A 110 8.12 -13.02 2.02
CA TYR A 110 6.76 -13.19 1.49
C TYR A 110 5.75 -12.22 2.09
N ASN A 111 5.69 -12.14 3.41
CA ASN A 111 4.74 -11.27 4.09
C ASN A 111 5.53 -10.40 5.06
N VAL A 112 5.32 -9.08 5.00
CA VAL A 112 5.78 -8.11 6.01
C VAL A 112 4.60 -7.23 6.38
N GLY A 113 4.44 -6.89 7.65
CA GLY A 113 3.30 -6.10 8.11
C GLY A 113 3.39 -5.71 9.58
N ASN A 114 2.36 -5.03 10.06
CA ASN A 114 2.10 -4.75 11.47
C ASN A 114 3.27 -4.01 12.15
N GLY A 115 3.82 -3.02 11.45
CA GLY A 115 4.94 -2.23 11.94
C GLY A 115 4.53 -1.26 13.05
N ASP A 116 5.25 -1.30 14.16
CA ASP A 116 5.13 -0.33 15.26
C ASP A 116 6.46 0.40 15.48
N ILE A 117 6.42 1.72 15.58
CA ILE A 117 7.61 2.58 15.61
C ILE A 117 7.75 3.25 16.97
N VAL A 118 8.97 3.20 17.52
CA VAL A 118 9.37 3.99 18.68
C VAL A 118 10.53 4.92 18.34
N ALA A 119 10.51 6.12 18.90
CA ALA A 119 11.65 7.05 18.88
C ALA A 119 12.57 6.77 20.09
N GLY A 120 13.88 6.91 19.88
CA GLY A 120 14.88 6.65 20.91
C GLY A 120 16.31 6.80 20.40
N SER A 121 17.24 6.14 21.09
CA SER A 121 18.63 6.03 20.67
C SER A 121 18.97 4.55 20.56
N PHE A 122 19.24 4.11 19.33
CA PHE A 122 19.50 2.71 19.00
C PHE A 122 20.83 2.60 18.25
N THR A 123 21.73 1.72 18.67
CA THR A 123 23.02 1.52 18.00
C THR A 123 23.05 0.14 17.35
N TYR A 124 23.41 0.07 16.07
CA TYR A 124 23.63 -1.18 15.36
C TYR A 124 24.85 -1.09 14.46
N ARG A 125 25.77 -2.05 14.60
CA ARG A 125 27.04 -2.12 13.85
C ARG A 125 27.86 -0.83 13.86
N GLY A 126 27.78 -0.07 14.96
CA GLY A 126 28.51 1.20 15.13
C GLY A 126 27.83 2.44 14.55
N THR A 127 26.61 2.30 14.03
CA THR A 127 25.77 3.42 13.57
C THR A 127 24.65 3.67 14.55
N ASP A 128 24.39 4.94 14.86
CA ASP A 128 23.29 5.37 15.72
C ASP A 128 22.05 5.76 14.90
N TYR A 129 20.89 5.34 15.39
CA TYR A 129 19.58 5.50 14.79
C TYR A 129 18.61 6.13 15.80
N ALA A 130 17.65 6.88 15.27
CA ALA A 130 16.67 7.62 16.06
C ALA A 130 15.34 6.86 16.22
N TYR A 131 15.11 5.86 15.38
CA TYR A 131 13.87 5.08 15.35
C TYR A 131 14.15 3.59 15.25
N LEU A 132 13.30 2.82 15.88
CA LEU A 132 13.21 1.38 15.75
C LEU A 132 11.78 1.02 15.39
N MET A 133 11.62 0.17 14.39
CA MET A 133 10.36 -0.46 14.04
C MET A 133 10.42 -1.93 14.41
N ALA A 134 9.46 -2.40 15.22
CA ALA A 134 9.17 -3.81 15.34
C ALA A 134 8.09 -4.17 14.31
N TYR A 135 8.27 -5.27 13.58
CA TYR A 135 7.34 -5.69 12.54
C TYR A 135 7.20 -7.20 12.48
N GLU A 136 6.09 -7.67 11.91
CA GLU A 136 5.86 -9.09 11.66
C GLU A 136 6.29 -9.46 10.25
N ALA A 137 6.92 -10.62 10.09
CA ALA A 137 7.15 -11.21 8.77
C ALA A 137 7.15 -12.73 8.78
N SER A 138 7.08 -13.34 7.59
CA SER A 138 7.08 -14.80 7.45
C SER A 138 7.82 -15.33 6.21
N PRO A 139 8.39 -16.56 6.32
CA PRO A 139 9.24 -17.14 5.29
C PRO A 139 8.47 -17.87 4.18
N ALA A 140 7.14 -17.90 4.24
CA ALA A 140 6.27 -18.52 3.23
C ALA A 140 4.94 -17.76 3.09
N ALA A 141 4.42 -17.64 1.86
CA ALA A 141 3.21 -16.87 1.56
C ALA A 141 1.98 -17.32 2.40
N ALA A 142 1.75 -18.62 2.54
CA ALA A 142 0.62 -19.17 3.29
C ALA A 142 0.91 -19.41 4.79
N GLU A 143 2.03 -18.92 5.32
CA GLU A 143 2.41 -19.12 6.72
C GLU A 143 1.48 -18.35 7.66
N LYS A 144 1.16 -18.96 8.80
CA LYS A 144 0.35 -18.36 9.87
C LYS A 144 1.17 -18.04 11.11
N ARG A 145 2.41 -18.54 11.17
CA ARG A 145 3.39 -18.28 12.23
C ARG A 145 4.32 -17.18 11.79
N PHE A 146 4.00 -15.96 12.21
CA PHE A 146 4.87 -14.80 12.01
C PHE A 146 5.99 -14.78 13.04
N SER A 147 7.12 -14.20 12.65
CA SER A 147 8.22 -13.85 13.55
C SER A 147 8.38 -12.33 13.57
N VAL A 148 9.00 -11.80 14.62
CA VAL A 148 9.20 -10.37 14.79
C VAL A 148 10.58 -9.97 14.31
N GLY A 149 10.63 -9.01 13.38
CA GLY A 149 11.83 -8.35 12.90
C GLY A 149 12.00 -6.96 13.51
N LEU A 150 13.22 -6.42 13.40
CA LEU A 150 13.54 -5.06 13.80
C LEU A 150 14.18 -4.31 12.63
N ALA A 151 13.67 -3.13 12.31
CA ALA A 151 14.25 -2.21 11.34
C ALA A 151 14.64 -0.89 12.04
N LEU A 152 15.68 -0.21 11.56
CA LEU A 152 16.27 0.96 12.21
C LEU A 152 16.33 2.12 11.23
N SER A 153 15.93 3.31 11.68
CA SER A 153 15.94 4.50 10.82
C SER A 153 16.48 5.71 11.57
N SER A 154 17.12 6.62 10.83
CA SER A 154 17.53 7.94 11.33
C SER A 154 16.54 9.04 10.94
N ASP A 155 15.66 8.80 9.95
CA ASP A 155 14.84 9.84 9.31
C ASP A 155 13.40 9.43 8.97
N LEU A 156 12.98 8.22 9.32
CA LEU A 156 11.69 7.59 9.00
C LEU A 156 11.46 7.30 7.51
N LYS A 157 12.43 7.57 6.65
CA LYS A 157 12.36 7.35 5.19
C LYS A 157 13.23 6.18 4.76
N ASN A 158 14.40 6.05 5.38
CA ASN A 158 15.38 5.01 5.10
C ASN A 158 15.45 4.06 6.31
N TRP A 159 15.19 2.77 6.09
CA TRP A 159 15.05 1.73 7.12
C TRP A 159 16.00 0.56 6.87
#